data_AF-A0ABD2NFU9-F1
#
_entry.id   AF-A0ABD2NFU9-F1
#
_cell.length_a   1.000
_cell.length_b   1.000
_cell.length_c   1.000
_cell.angle_alpha   90.00
_cell.angle_beta   90.00
_cell.angle_gamma   90.00
#
_symmetry.space_group_name_H-M   'P 1'
#
loop_
_entity.id
_entity.type
_entity.pdbx_description
1 polymer ?
#
loop_
_entity_poly.entity_id
_entity_poly.type
_entity_poly.pdbx_seq_one_letter_code
_entity_poly.pdbx_strand_id
1 'polypeptide(L)'
;MKPRPIRNNADIKNIKHKLEEAEIIRKVEKGENSIEFHKDLKNAFKESIESSVREQDAKYLKKATNKSKPTWKVINSKIKHNSTKDENKSTLSPEDLNEFFLNIGRKISQQINSTSKTQSRIYLRRARNSLVTMLLLNVSPMEFKKKINKLKFKIPKIYTVCQ
;
A
#
# COMPACT_ATOMS: atom_id res chain seq x y z
N MET A 1 10.89 17.69 0.43
CA MET A 1 11.65 16.42 0.35
C MET A 1 11.88 16.11 -1.12
N LYS A 2 13.13 15.92 -1.56
CA LYS A 2 13.42 15.58 -2.97
C LYS A 2 12.88 14.17 -3.28
N PRO A 3 12.23 13.94 -4.44
CA PRO A 3 11.83 12.60 -4.86
C PRO A 3 13.07 11.70 -4.89
N ARG A 4 12.93 10.46 -4.40
CA ARG A 4 14.06 9.51 -4.43
C ARG A 4 14.37 9.19 -5.90
N PRO A 5 15.64 9.30 -6.32
CA PRO A 5 15.98 9.01 -7.70
C PRO A 5 15.67 7.55 -8.01
N ILE A 6 14.82 7.35 -9.03
CA ILE A 6 14.63 6.04 -9.64
C ILE A 6 16.02 5.60 -10.10
N ARG A 7 16.52 4.48 -9.57
CA ARG A 7 17.81 3.95 -10.06
C ARG A 7 17.59 3.60 -11.53
N ASN A 8 18.42 4.18 -12.40
CA ASN A 8 18.46 3.95 -13.84
C ASN A 8 18.26 2.47 -14.17
N ASN A 9 17.04 2.11 -14.57
CA ASN A 9 16.74 0.81 -15.14
C ASN A 9 16.82 0.98 -16.65
N ALA A 10 17.63 0.17 -17.34
CA ALA A 10 17.82 0.27 -18.79
C ALA A 10 16.47 0.21 -19.54
N ASP A 11 15.54 -0.60 -19.02
CA ASP A 11 14.19 -0.76 -19.56
C ASP A 11 13.33 0.50 -19.43
N ILE A 12 13.42 1.23 -18.31
CA ILE A 12 12.68 2.49 -18.11
C ILE A 12 13.22 3.57 -19.07
N LYS A 13 14.53 3.62 -19.30
CA LYS A 13 15.12 4.53 -20.28
C LYS A 13 14.68 4.21 -21.69
N ASN A 14 14.65 2.93 -22.05
CA ASN A 14 14.23 2.48 -23.37
C ASN A 14 12.74 2.78 -23.63
N ILE A 15 11.86 2.51 -22.65
CA ILE A 15 10.43 2.86 -22.75
C ILE A 15 10.22 4.38 -22.80
N LYS A 16 11.01 5.17 -22.07
CA LYS A 16 10.96 6.65 -22.13
C LYS A 16 11.33 7.17 -23.52
N HIS A 17 12.38 6.63 -24.12
CA HIS A 17 12.81 7.01 -25.47
C HIS A 17 11.72 6.70 -26.50
N LYS A 18 11.13 5.50 -26.45
CA LYS A 18 10.01 5.10 -27.31
C LYS A 18 8.76 5.97 -27.11
N LEU A 19 8.50 6.42 -25.87
CA LEU A 19 7.41 7.33 -25.58
C LEU A 19 7.61 8.70 -26.24
N GLU A 20 8.85 9.23 -26.20
CA GLU A 20 9.21 10.50 -26.82
C GLU A 20 9.08 10.42 -28.35
N GLU A 21 9.54 9.34 -28.96
CA GLU A 21 9.34 9.05 -30.40
C GLU A 21 7.85 8.97 -30.77
N ALA A 22 7.06 8.23 -29.99
CA ALA A 22 5.62 8.10 -30.20
C ALA A 22 4.85 9.42 -30.00
N GLU A 23 5.33 10.32 -29.14
CA GLU A 23 4.74 11.65 -28.97
C GLU A 23 4.95 12.53 -30.20
N ILE A 24 6.11 12.41 -30.86
CA ILE A 24 6.41 13.11 -32.11
C ILE A 24 5.50 12.59 -33.22
N ILE A 25 5.39 11.27 -33.38
CA ILE A 25 4.53 10.63 -34.40
C ILE A 25 3.06 11.03 -34.21
N ARG A 26 2.54 11.00 -32.98
CA ARG A 26 1.17 11.44 -32.67
C ARG A 26 0.91 12.89 -33.08
N LYS A 27 1.88 13.78 -32.92
CA LYS A 27 1.73 15.21 -33.30
C LYS A 27 1.68 15.41 -34.82
N VAL A 28 2.35 14.54 -35.58
CA VAL A 28 2.46 14.61 -37.04
C VAL A 28 1.29 13.89 -37.73
N GLU A 29 1.01 12.63 -37.37
CA GLU A 29 0.04 11.79 -38.08
C GLU A 29 -1.41 12.01 -37.63
N LYS A 30 -1.63 12.39 -36.36
CA LYS A 30 -2.96 12.66 -35.73
C LYS A 30 -4.05 11.60 -35.95
N GLY A 31 -3.74 10.43 -36.52
CA GLY A 31 -4.68 9.33 -36.73
C GLY A 31 -4.98 8.57 -35.44
N GLU A 32 -6.16 7.93 -35.36
CA GLU A 32 -6.62 7.18 -34.18
C GLU A 32 -5.59 6.14 -33.71
N ASN A 33 -4.98 5.40 -34.65
CA ASN A 33 -3.96 4.40 -34.34
C ASN A 33 -2.72 5.00 -33.63
N SER A 34 -2.30 6.22 -34.00
CA SER A 34 -1.17 6.91 -33.38
C SER A 34 -1.50 7.41 -31.96
N ILE A 35 -2.76 7.77 -31.72
CA ILE A 35 -3.27 8.23 -30.42
C ILE A 35 -3.34 7.05 -29.46
N GLU A 36 -3.87 5.91 -29.92
CA GLU A 36 -4.00 4.69 -29.12
C GLU A 36 -2.62 4.11 -28.76
N PHE A 37 -1.71 4.01 -29.74
CA PHE A 37 -0.33 3.57 -29.51
C PHE A 37 0.42 4.43 -28.48
N HIS A 38 0.29 5.75 -28.56
CA HIS A 38 0.90 6.65 -27.57
C HIS A 38 0.28 6.48 -26.17
N LYS A 39 -1.02 6.24 -26.08
CA LYS A 39 -1.71 5.98 -24.81
C LYS A 39 -1.22 4.68 -24.16
N ASP A 40 -1.04 3.63 -24.95
CA ASP A 40 -0.53 2.34 -24.48
C ASP A 40 0.92 2.43 -24.00
N LEU A 41 1.78 3.11 -24.75
CA LEU A 41 3.16 3.36 -24.31
C LEU A 41 3.22 4.20 -23.03
N LYS A 42 2.32 5.18 -22.88
CA LYS A 42 2.21 5.99 -21.67
C LYS A 42 1.80 5.16 -20.46
N ASN A 43 0.85 4.24 -20.65
CA ASN A 43 0.43 3.30 -19.60
C ASN A 43 1.58 2.34 -19.23
N ALA A 44 2.23 1.74 -20.22
CA ALA A 44 3.37 0.84 -20.01
C ALA A 44 4.53 1.54 -19.28
N PHE A 45 4.81 2.81 -19.61
CA PHE A 45 5.81 3.61 -18.91
C PHE A 45 5.45 3.84 -17.44
N LYS A 46 4.19 4.19 -17.16
CA LYS A 46 3.68 4.37 -15.80
C LYS A 46 3.79 3.08 -14.99
N GLU A 47 3.36 1.95 -15.55
CA GLU A 47 3.44 0.64 -14.91
C GLU A 47 4.89 0.24 -14.60
N SER A 48 5.82 0.50 -15.53
CA SER A 48 7.24 0.23 -15.35
C SER A 48 7.87 1.03 -14.20
N ILE A 49 7.51 2.31 -14.07
CA ILE A 49 7.92 3.14 -12.94
C ILE A 49 7.35 2.58 -11.62
N GLU A 50 6.05 2.30 -11.59
CA GLU A 50 5.39 1.79 -10.38
C GLU A 50 5.98 0.44 -9.94
N SER A 51 6.26 -0.45 -10.89
CA SER A 51 6.89 -1.74 -10.63
C SER A 51 8.30 -1.57 -10.05
N SER A 52 9.11 -0.68 -10.64
CA SER A 52 10.47 -0.40 -10.14
C SER A 52 10.48 0.18 -8.72
N VAL A 53 9.52 1.06 -8.41
CA VAL A 53 9.34 1.61 -7.06
C VAL A 53 8.92 0.50 -6.09
N ARG A 54 7.96 -0.36 -6.46
CA ARG A 54 7.55 -1.52 -5.63
C ARG A 54 8.72 -2.45 -5.34
N GLU A 55 9.56 -2.74 -6.34
CA GLU A 55 10.74 -3.57 -6.16
C GLU A 55 11.78 -2.94 -5.22
N GLN A 56 12.02 -1.64 -5.35
CA GLN A 56 12.91 -0.93 -4.43
C GLN A 56 12.38 -0.97 -3.00
N ASP A 57 11.09 -0.71 -2.81
CA ASP A 57 10.44 -0.78 -1.50
C ASP A 57 10.56 -2.21 -0.92
N ALA A 58 10.32 -3.24 -1.73
CA ALA A 58 10.46 -4.63 -1.31
C ALA A 58 11.91 -4.97 -0.93
N LYS A 59 12.90 -4.54 -1.71
CA LYS A 59 14.33 -4.70 -1.40
C LYS A 59 14.71 -3.97 -0.11
N TYR A 60 14.18 -2.77 0.10
CA TYR A 60 14.41 -1.99 1.31
C TYR A 60 13.81 -2.64 2.56
N LEU A 61 12.59 -3.18 2.45
CA LEU A 61 11.92 -3.91 3.54
C LEU A 61 12.63 -5.22 3.91
N LYS A 62 13.10 -5.97 2.91
CA LYS A 62 13.83 -7.23 3.12
C LYS A 62 15.17 -7.03 3.84
N LYS A 63 15.87 -5.92 3.58
CA LYS A 63 17.19 -5.62 4.18
C LYS A 63 17.12 -5.01 5.58
N ALA A 64 15.94 -4.63 6.06
CA ALA A 64 15.82 -3.93 7.33
C ALA A 64 15.78 -4.89 8.52
N THR A 65 16.63 -4.64 9.52
CA THR A 65 16.64 -5.36 10.80
C THR A 65 15.35 -5.13 11.60
N ASN A 66 14.85 -3.89 11.62
CA ASN A 66 13.54 -3.54 12.16
C ASN A 66 12.58 -3.25 11.00
N LYS A 67 11.60 -4.14 10.76
CA LYS A 67 10.65 -4.04 9.64
C LYS A 67 9.58 -2.95 9.84
N SER A 68 9.28 -2.55 11.08
CA SER A 68 8.19 -1.62 11.38
C SER A 68 8.47 -0.18 10.89
N LYS A 69 9.67 0.34 11.18
CA LYS A 69 10.12 1.68 10.78
C LYS A 69 10.14 1.93 9.26
N PRO A 70 10.73 1.05 8.42
CA PRO A 70 10.71 1.19 6.97
C PRO A 70 9.32 0.96 6.37
N THR A 71 8.52 0.07 6.94
CA THR A 71 7.10 -0.12 6.54
C THR A 71 6.32 1.17 6.72
N TRP A 72 6.43 1.80 7.89
CA TRP A 72 5.81 3.11 8.14
C TRP A 72 6.33 4.20 7.20
N LYS A 73 7.62 4.17 6.84
CA LYS A 73 8.20 5.12 5.89
C LYS A 73 7.61 4.97 4.48
N VAL A 74 7.43 3.74 4.00
CA VAL A 74 6.80 3.44 2.69
C VAL A 74 5.33 3.88 2.69
N ILE A 75 4.59 3.54 3.75
CA ILE A 75 3.18 3.95 3.92
C ILE A 75 3.06 5.48 3.89
N ASN A 76 3.86 6.17 4.71
CA ASN A 76 3.82 7.64 4.77
C ASN A 76 4.23 8.30 3.45
N SER A 77 5.16 7.72 2.68
CA SER A 77 5.48 8.26 1.36
C SER A 77 4.35 8.12 0.36
N LYS A 78 3.56 7.05 0.41
CA LYS A 78 2.41 6.85 -0.47
C LYS A 78 1.24 7.75 -0.09
N ILE A 79 0.97 7.89 1.20
CA ILE A 79 -0.08 8.77 1.72
C ILE A 79 0.22 10.24 1.35
N LYS A 80 1.45 10.71 1.57
CA LYS A 80 1.82 12.11 1.25
C LYS A 80 1.78 12.43 -0.23
N HIS A 81 2.01 11.46 -1.12
CA HIS A 81 1.96 11.68 -2.56
C HIS A 81 0.54 11.75 -3.12
N ASN A 82 -0.41 11.08 -2.46
CA ASN A 82 -1.84 11.16 -2.79
C ASN A 82 -2.53 12.34 -2.08
N SER A 83 -1.90 12.90 -1.04
CA SER A 83 -2.45 13.97 -0.21
C SER A 83 -2.35 15.37 -0.82
N THR A 84 -1.81 15.55 -2.04
CA THR A 84 -1.82 16.87 -2.70
C THR A 84 -3.14 17.21 -3.38
N LYS A 85 -4.17 16.33 -3.35
CA LYS A 85 -5.50 16.64 -3.87
C LYS A 85 -6.71 16.25 -3.02
N ASP A 86 -6.55 15.50 -1.93
CA ASP A 86 -7.70 15.10 -1.12
C ASP A 86 -7.50 15.49 0.35
N GLU A 87 -8.05 16.66 0.71
CA GLU A 87 -8.47 16.98 2.08
C GLU A 87 -9.69 16.14 2.51
N ASN A 88 -10.22 15.31 1.61
CA ASN A 88 -11.17 14.26 1.94
C ASN A 88 -10.42 13.13 2.64
N LYS A 89 -10.41 13.18 3.97
CA LYS A 89 -10.25 12.00 4.82
C LYS A 89 -10.98 10.84 4.14
N SER A 90 -10.25 9.84 3.64
CA SER A 90 -10.83 8.57 3.21
C SER A 90 -11.37 7.89 4.46
N THR A 91 -12.54 8.33 4.88
CA THR A 91 -13.24 7.85 6.04
C THR A 91 -13.86 6.55 5.57
N LEU A 92 -13.22 5.42 5.90
CA LEU A 92 -13.87 4.13 5.76
C LEU A 92 -15.18 4.20 6.53
N SER A 93 -16.29 3.99 5.83
CA SER A 93 -17.58 3.92 6.50
C SER A 93 -17.66 2.64 7.34
N PRO A 94 -18.48 2.61 8.40
CA PRO A 94 -18.79 1.37 9.11
C PRO A 94 -19.30 0.28 8.16
N GLU A 95 -20.08 0.66 7.14
CA GLU A 95 -20.58 -0.21 6.09
C GLU A 95 -19.46 -0.89 5.28
N ASP A 96 -18.44 -0.13 4.85
CA ASP A 96 -17.28 -0.70 4.13
C ASP A 96 -16.54 -1.75 4.98
N LEU A 97 -16.43 -1.47 6.28
CA LEU A 97 -15.79 -2.33 7.26
C LEU A 97 -16.61 -3.61 7.50
N ASN A 98 -17.93 -3.46 7.60
CA ASN A 98 -18.87 -4.57 7.72
C ASN A 98 -18.85 -5.45 6.46
N GLU A 99 -18.90 -4.84 5.27
CA GLU A 99 -18.85 -5.55 4.00
C GLU A 99 -17.54 -6.35 3.86
N PHE A 100 -16.42 -5.77 4.26
CA PHE A 100 -15.13 -6.46 4.27
C PHE A 100 -15.17 -7.72 5.14
N PHE A 101 -15.66 -7.62 6.38
CA PHE A 101 -15.74 -8.78 7.28
C PHE A 101 -16.75 -9.83 6.82
N LEU A 102 -17.91 -9.40 6.29
CA LEU A 102 -18.90 -10.30 5.70
C LEU A 102 -18.29 -11.07 4.51
N ASN A 103 -17.52 -10.40 3.67
CA ASN A 103 -16.88 -11.03 2.52
C ASN A 103 -15.78 -12.02 2.93
N ILE A 104 -15.03 -11.75 4.00
CA ILE A 104 -14.11 -12.74 4.60
C ILE A 104 -14.89 -13.97 5.06
N GLY A 105 -15.98 -13.77 5.81
CA GLY A 105 -16.83 -14.85 6.30
C GLY A 105 -17.40 -15.71 5.17
N ARG A 106 -17.89 -15.07 4.10
CA ARG A 106 -18.39 -15.76 2.89
C ARG A 106 -17.31 -16.58 2.21
N LYS A 107 -16.11 -16.02 1.99
CA LYS A 107 -14.99 -16.74 1.35
C LYS A 107 -14.57 -17.95 2.16
N ILE A 108 -14.45 -17.80 3.48
CA ILE A 108 -14.11 -18.91 4.38
C ILE A 108 -15.21 -19.99 4.32
N SER A 109 -16.48 -19.60 4.38
CA SER A 109 -17.61 -20.53 4.29
C SER A 109 -17.62 -21.31 2.97
N GLN A 110 -17.41 -20.63 1.85
CA GLN A 110 -17.30 -21.26 0.53
C GLN A 110 -16.14 -22.26 0.47
N GLN A 111 -14.96 -21.89 0.99
CA GLN A 111 -13.80 -22.78 1.05
C GLN A 111 -14.04 -24.02 1.93
N ILE A 112 -14.73 -23.87 3.05
CA ILE A 112 -15.09 -24.99 3.93
C ILE A 112 -16.05 -25.96 3.21
N ASN A 113 -17.01 -25.42 2.46
CA ASN A 113 -18.01 -26.22 1.74
C ASN A 113 -17.43 -26.92 0.50
N SER A 114 -16.43 -26.33 -0.16
CA SER A 114 -15.75 -26.95 -1.31
C SER A 114 -14.69 -27.97 -0.92
N THR A 115 -14.31 -28.04 0.36
CA THR A 115 -13.25 -28.91 0.86
C THR A 115 -13.83 -30.24 1.37
N SER A 116 -13.07 -31.35 1.26
CA SER A 116 -13.53 -32.67 1.72
C SER A 116 -13.98 -32.64 3.19
N LYS A 117 -15.05 -33.39 3.52
CA LYS A 117 -15.66 -33.43 4.87
C LYS A 117 -14.63 -33.66 5.99
N THR A 118 -13.57 -34.43 5.73
CA THR A 118 -12.50 -34.72 6.70
C THR A 118 -11.62 -33.51 6.97
N GLN A 119 -11.19 -32.79 5.94
CA GLN A 119 -10.34 -31.59 6.08
C GLN A 119 -11.13 -30.41 6.67
N SER A 120 -12.39 -30.22 6.28
CA SER A 120 -13.28 -29.20 6.84
C SER A 120 -13.53 -29.43 8.34
N ARG A 121 -13.68 -30.69 8.77
CA ARG A 121 -13.79 -31.05 10.20
C ARG A 121 -12.51 -30.72 10.98
N ILE A 122 -11.33 -30.98 10.41
CA ILE A 122 -10.04 -30.65 11.04
C ILE A 122 -9.88 -29.12 11.18
N TYR A 123 -10.21 -28.36 10.13
CA TYR A 123 -10.18 -26.90 10.16
C TYR A 123 -11.12 -26.33 11.24
N LEU A 124 -12.38 -26.75 11.24
CA LEU A 124 -13.38 -26.29 12.23
C LEU A 124 -12.99 -26.66 13.67
N ARG A 125 -12.39 -27.84 13.88
CA ARG A 125 -11.88 -28.27 15.19
C ARG A 125 -10.73 -27.39 15.67
N ARG A 126 -9.86 -26.91 14.77
CA ARG A 126 -8.79 -25.97 15.10
C ARG A 126 -9.31 -24.54 15.31
N ALA A 127 -10.28 -24.11 14.50
CA ALA A 127 -10.89 -22.78 14.58
C ALA A 127 -11.74 -22.58 15.84
N ARG A 128 -12.33 -23.65 16.41
CA ARG A 128 -13.07 -23.61 17.69
C ARG A 128 -12.25 -23.04 18.85
N ASN A 129 -10.93 -23.07 18.77
CA ASN A 129 -10.03 -22.57 19.81
C ASN A 129 -9.59 -21.11 19.60
N SER A 130 -9.97 -20.47 18.48
CA SER A 130 -9.69 -19.06 18.24
C SER A 130 -10.98 -18.25 18.30
N LEU A 131 -11.55 -18.09 19.49
CA LEU A 131 -12.52 -17.03 19.72
C LEU A 131 -11.77 -15.70 19.57
N VAL A 132 -11.89 -15.09 18.38
CA VAL A 132 -11.44 -13.72 18.17
C VAL A 132 -12.44 -12.83 18.90
N THR A 133 -12.14 -12.51 20.15
CA THR A 133 -12.94 -11.58 20.94
C THR A 133 -12.67 -10.17 20.45
N MET A 134 -13.71 -9.52 19.90
CA MET A 134 -13.66 -8.09 19.60
C MET A 134 -14.19 -7.31 20.79
N LEU A 135 -13.37 -6.41 21.32
CA LEU A 135 -13.76 -5.50 22.40
C LEU A 135 -14.03 -4.12 21.79
N LEU A 136 -15.30 -3.73 21.75
CA LEU A 136 -15.67 -2.34 21.51
C LEU A 136 -15.61 -1.59 22.84
N LEU A 137 -14.66 -0.68 22.95
CA LEU A 137 -14.49 0.18 24.11
C LEU A 137 -14.81 1.62 23.70
N ASN A 138 -15.66 2.27 24.48
CA ASN A 138 -15.86 3.71 24.36
C ASN A 138 -14.62 4.42 24.93
N VAL A 139 -13.84 5.04 24.05
CA VAL A 139 -12.65 5.79 24.44
C VAL A 139 -12.91 7.27 24.22
N SER A 140 -12.78 8.06 25.30
CA SER A 140 -12.87 9.52 25.19
C SER A 140 -11.69 10.07 24.37
N PRO A 141 -11.92 10.99 23.42
CA PRO A 141 -10.85 11.64 22.68
C PRO A 141 -9.80 12.31 23.59
N MET A 142 -10.24 12.84 24.74
CA MET A 142 -9.34 13.46 25.72
C MET A 142 -8.38 12.44 26.36
N GLU A 143 -8.89 11.27 26.76
CA GLU A 143 -8.06 10.22 27.35
C GLU A 143 -7.03 9.69 26.36
N PHE A 144 -7.45 9.52 25.11
CA PHE A 144 -6.56 9.12 24.02
C PHE A 144 -5.44 10.15 23.80
N LYS A 145 -5.79 11.44 23.73
CA LYS A 145 -4.82 12.53 23.59
C LYS A 145 -3.85 12.59 24.78
N LYS A 146 -4.34 12.41 26.00
CA LYS A 146 -3.53 12.36 27.23
C LYS A 146 -2.53 11.19 27.21
N LYS A 147 -2.96 10.00 26.77
CA LYS A 147 -2.08 8.83 26.61
C LYS A 147 -1.02 9.05 25.54
N ILE A 148 -1.39 9.59 24.38
CA ILE A 148 -0.42 9.92 23.30
C ILE A 148 0.63 10.89 23.80
N ASN A 149 0.22 11.96 24.49
CA ASN A 149 1.15 12.95 25.00
C ASN A 149 2.14 12.32 26.00
N LYS A 150 1.65 11.50 26.95
CA LYS A 150 2.52 10.74 27.87
C LYS A 150 3.54 9.87 27.15
N LEU A 151 3.18 9.25 26.02
CA LEU A 151 4.10 8.42 25.23
C LEU A 151 5.16 9.27 24.50
N LYS A 152 4.79 10.44 23.99
CA LYS A 152 5.73 11.37 23.33
C LYS A 152 6.83 11.85 24.30
N PHE A 153 6.49 12.08 25.57
CA PHE A 153 7.45 12.52 26.59
C PHE A 153 8.28 11.39 27.21
N LYS A 154 7.96 10.12 26.92
CA LYS A 154 8.73 8.96 27.42
C LYS A 154 9.84 8.50 26.47
N ILE A 155 9.99 9.11 25.30
CA ILE A 155 11.14 8.84 24.42
C ILE A 155 12.31 9.63 25.00
N PRO A 156 13.35 8.99 25.58
CA PRO A 156 14.53 9.70 26.00
C PRO A 156 15.12 10.37 24.76
N LYS A 157 15.30 11.70 24.81
CA LYS A 157 16.21 12.35 23.87
C LYS A 157 17.57 11.71 24.13
N ILE A 158 17.99 10.78 23.28
CA ILE A 158 19.38 10.36 23.22
C ILE A 158 20.13 11.61 22.75
N TYR A 159 20.58 12.41 23.70
CA TYR A 159 21.55 13.45 23.44
C TYR A 159 22.84 12.72 23.06
N THR A 160 23.13 12.63 21.76
CA THR A 160 24.50 12.42 21.31
C THR A 160 25.30 13.64 21.73
N VAL A 161 25.99 13.54 22.86
CA VAL A 161 27.10 14.41 23.20
C VAL A 161 28.21 14.04 22.22
N CYS A 162 28.46 14.90 21.23
CA CYS A 162 29.74 14.89 20.53
C CYS A 162 30.75 15.52 21.49
N GLN A 163 31.70 14.71 21.98
CA GLN A 163 32.99 15.19 22.43
C GLN A 163 33.94 15.19 21.23
#